data_AF-A0A9P6BWI1-F1
#
_entry.id   AF-A0A9P6BWI1-F1
#
_cell.length_a   1.000
_cell.length_b   1.000
_cell.length_c   1.000
_cell.angle_alpha   90.00
_cell.angle_beta   90.00
_cell.angle_gamma   90.00
#
_symmetry.space_group_name_H-M   'P 1'
#
loop_
_entity.id
_entity.type
_entity.pdbx_description
1 polymer ?
#
loop_
_entity_poly.entity_id
_entity_poly.type
_entity_poly.pdbx_seq_one_letter_code
_entity_poly.pdbx_strand_id
1 'polypeptide(L)'
;MKGPAGVGKSTIAQTCMEKLKGMGRLGAIFFFAVRIQDKAAQFFPTIIYQLCSEFPDYRNLFQVLVVEPLQELEKKGKGIGKRIAIFIDGLDECESVNAQCKIISIVAKAPQDRTILLCWAVFSRPEAHIEGTFAIPSIIKITSTSILPISHNTDGDIELYLCSSFENILRCHNISLKSRWPSNDDIHTLVHAANGLFVYVATATEATNTPQSPFAELDAFYMLIMGCIPSDTLPSVLLFLHEMWGLSHNSVPLISNCLGFSEVMFKAVYNHLSAVVHLQGQDESPPYLNADVNWPFQYFIYCELGGSMYFYHKSFWDFSVDPRHSGPFYVLSSATWNTRESYCIQGSGVPDSASSLSSPYTNELVNSLLKAYIFYWIHHTFLYPSEYSSIDPRLLQQFQHTDFRKSLHVEATLYSSPKYGQGMLDYSGISKFVSGTQLFQRFSGGLCKSLQKFDKRIGELQQVGIIWTCDPSCISSFMSLFPAETQDQCITGLYHMGHGSRSVFWYWEINVKSGYCQEMRTVDLAEGGRIY
;
A
#
# COMPACT_ATOMS: atom_id res chain seq x y z
N MET A 1 -19.14 8.10 14.47
CA MET A 1 -17.70 7.91 14.72
C MET A 1 -17.11 7.21 13.50
N LYS A 2 -16.08 7.80 12.89
CA LYS A 2 -15.43 7.25 11.70
C LYS A 2 -13.95 6.98 11.96
N GLY A 3 -13.42 5.91 11.37
CA GLY A 3 -12.00 5.57 11.48
C GLY A 3 -11.66 4.25 10.79
N PRO A 4 -10.37 3.97 10.53
CA PRO A 4 -9.93 2.73 9.90
C PRO A 4 -10.25 1.46 10.71
N ALA A 5 -10.11 0.28 10.10
CA ALA A 5 -10.22 -0.98 10.83
C ALA A 5 -9.11 -1.08 11.90
N GLY A 6 -9.40 -1.74 13.03
CA GLY A 6 -8.38 -2.01 14.06
C GLY A 6 -8.05 -0.87 15.04
N VAL A 7 -8.62 0.33 14.89
CA VAL A 7 -8.45 1.47 15.83
C VAL A 7 -9.34 1.39 17.09
N GLY A 8 -10.05 0.27 17.30
CA GLY A 8 -10.88 0.08 18.49
C GLY A 8 -12.28 0.72 18.44
N LYS A 9 -12.82 1.04 17.25
CA LYS A 9 -14.20 1.58 17.10
C LYS A 9 -15.24 0.72 17.81
N SER A 10 -15.25 -0.59 17.54
CA SER A 10 -16.18 -1.55 18.14
C SER A 10 -15.96 -1.70 19.64
N THR A 11 -14.71 -1.62 20.12
CA THR A 11 -14.37 -1.64 21.54
C THR A 11 -14.92 -0.41 22.28
N ILE A 12 -14.80 0.78 21.67
CA ILE A 12 -15.38 2.02 22.21
C ILE A 12 -16.91 1.94 22.18
N ALA A 13 -17.50 1.46 21.09
CA ALA A 13 -18.93 1.22 21.00
C ALA A 13 -19.39 0.33 22.14
N GLN A 14 -18.75 -0.83 22.34
CA GLN A 14 -19.07 -1.80 23.38
C GLN A 14 -18.98 -1.18 24.78
N THR A 15 -17.88 -0.49 25.08
CA THR A 15 -17.70 0.18 26.39
C THR A 15 -18.80 1.21 26.65
N CYS A 16 -19.19 1.98 25.64
CA CYS A 16 -20.30 2.93 25.74
C CYS A 16 -21.64 2.23 25.95
N MET A 17 -21.89 1.14 25.21
CA MET A 17 -23.11 0.34 25.32
C MET A 17 -23.29 -0.25 26.71
N GLU A 18 -22.24 -0.83 27.30
CA GLU A 18 -22.26 -1.40 28.65
C GLU A 18 -22.58 -0.34 29.72
N LYS A 19 -21.94 0.84 29.63
CA LYS A 19 -22.23 1.97 30.53
C LYS A 19 -23.67 2.45 30.41
N LEU A 20 -24.18 2.59 29.18
CA LEU A 20 -25.55 3.06 28.93
C LEU A 20 -26.60 2.01 29.32
N LYS A 21 -26.28 0.72 29.20
CA LYS A 21 -27.11 -0.37 29.71
C LYS A 21 -27.26 -0.28 31.23
N GLY A 22 -26.16 -0.08 31.96
CA GLY A 22 -26.18 0.14 33.41
C GLY A 22 -27.00 1.36 33.85
N MET A 23 -27.11 2.38 32.99
CA MET A 23 -27.95 3.57 33.22
C MET A 23 -29.41 3.40 32.74
N GLY A 24 -29.77 2.24 32.17
CA GLY A 24 -31.08 1.99 31.57
C GLY A 24 -31.40 2.93 30.40
N ARG A 25 -30.38 3.35 29.63
CA ARG A 25 -30.47 4.29 28.49
C ARG A 25 -30.08 3.66 27.15
N LEU A 26 -29.62 2.42 27.14
CA LEU A 26 -29.39 1.65 25.93
C LEU A 26 -30.74 1.12 25.41
N GLY A 27 -31.06 1.39 24.14
CA GLY A 27 -32.32 0.91 23.56
C GLY A 27 -32.16 -0.20 22.55
N ALA A 28 -31.18 -0.10 21.66
CA ALA A 28 -30.93 -1.16 20.69
C ALA A 28 -29.48 -1.13 20.20
N ILE A 29 -29.03 -2.29 19.75
CA ILE A 29 -27.72 -2.52 19.16
C ILE A 29 -27.89 -3.32 17.88
N PHE A 30 -27.20 -2.90 16.83
CA PHE A 30 -27.09 -3.69 15.61
C PHE A 30 -25.65 -3.73 15.10
N PHE A 31 -25.15 -4.95 14.85
CA PHE A 31 -23.83 -5.19 14.30
C PHE A 31 -23.95 -5.73 12.86
N PHE A 32 -23.46 -4.94 11.91
CA PHE A 32 -23.15 -5.44 10.59
C PHE A 32 -21.83 -6.23 10.66
N ALA A 33 -21.82 -7.40 10.03
CA ALA A 33 -20.72 -8.36 10.07
C ALA A 33 -20.74 -9.19 8.79
N VAL A 34 -19.61 -9.42 8.13
CA VAL A 34 -19.52 -10.01 6.77
C VAL A 34 -20.24 -11.36 6.56
N ARG A 35 -20.54 -12.15 7.61
CA ARG A 35 -20.94 -13.58 7.49
C ARG A 35 -22.44 -13.89 7.31
N ILE A 36 -23.34 -12.92 7.13
CA ILE A 36 -24.80 -13.19 7.00
C ILE A 36 -25.39 -12.32 5.88
N GLN A 37 -26.09 -12.94 4.93
CA GLN A 37 -26.84 -12.27 3.84
C GLN A 37 -28.13 -11.60 4.35
N ASP A 38 -28.62 -10.57 3.64
CA ASP A 38 -29.89 -9.85 3.90
C ASP A 38 -29.96 -9.08 5.24
N LYS A 39 -28.84 -8.48 5.68
CA LYS A 39 -28.78 -7.72 6.94
C LYS A 39 -29.57 -6.42 6.91
N ALA A 40 -29.61 -5.75 5.76
CA ALA A 40 -30.30 -4.47 5.65
C ALA A 40 -31.80 -4.61 5.92
N ALA A 41 -32.41 -5.72 5.48
CA ALA A 41 -33.82 -6.01 5.72
C ALA A 41 -34.10 -6.30 7.20
N GLN A 42 -33.14 -6.87 7.93
CA GLN A 42 -33.27 -7.21 9.35
C GLN A 42 -32.98 -6.04 10.29
N PHE A 43 -32.34 -4.97 9.79
CA PHE A 43 -31.93 -3.81 10.59
C PHE A 43 -33.09 -3.20 11.38
N PHE A 44 -34.09 -2.64 10.70
CA PHE A 44 -35.21 -1.97 11.38
C PHE A 44 -36.06 -2.92 12.24
N PRO A 45 -36.44 -4.13 11.77
CA PRO A 45 -37.15 -5.10 12.61
C PRO A 45 -36.41 -5.43 13.91
N THR A 46 -35.09 -5.60 13.84
CA THR A 46 -34.25 -5.90 15.02
C THR A 46 -34.21 -4.73 16.00
N ILE A 47 -34.02 -3.51 15.51
CA ILE A 47 -34.04 -2.30 16.35
C ILE A 47 -35.39 -2.14 17.04
N ILE A 48 -36.50 -2.30 16.31
CA ILE A 48 -37.86 -2.18 16.87
C ILE A 48 -38.10 -3.25 17.94
N TYR A 49 -37.73 -4.50 17.66
CA TYR A 49 -37.89 -5.59 18.62
C TYR A 49 -37.12 -5.33 19.92
N GLN A 50 -35.86 -4.89 19.83
CA GLN A 50 -35.04 -4.57 21.01
C GLN A 50 -35.62 -3.41 21.81
N LEU A 51 -36.04 -2.32 21.13
CA LEU A 51 -36.69 -1.18 21.79
C LEU A 51 -37.97 -1.60 22.53
N CYS A 52 -38.81 -2.43 21.92
CA CYS A 52 -40.04 -2.95 22.52
C CYS A 52 -39.79 -3.93 23.68
N SER A 53 -38.62 -4.58 23.71
CA SER A 53 -38.22 -5.49 24.78
C SER A 53 -37.68 -4.72 25.98
N GLU A 54 -36.74 -3.80 25.75
CA GLU A 54 -36.10 -2.99 26.80
C GLU A 54 -37.06 -1.96 27.40
N PHE A 55 -38.04 -1.51 26.60
CA PHE A 55 -39.01 -0.52 27.04
C PHE A 55 -40.43 -0.95 26.64
N PRO A 56 -41.10 -1.78 27.46
CA PRO A 56 -42.42 -2.32 27.16
C PRO A 56 -43.50 -1.27 26.91
N ASP A 57 -43.37 -0.09 27.52
CA ASP A 57 -44.25 1.06 27.29
C ASP A 57 -44.26 1.53 25.81
N TYR A 58 -43.25 1.15 25.01
CA TYR A 58 -43.15 1.45 23.59
C TYR A 58 -43.72 0.35 22.68
N ARG A 59 -44.16 -0.80 23.20
CA ARG A 59 -44.82 -1.85 22.38
C ARG A 59 -46.04 -1.31 21.65
N ASN A 60 -46.82 -0.48 22.33
CA ASN A 60 -48.02 0.15 21.77
C ASN A 60 -47.67 1.24 20.73
N LEU A 61 -46.47 1.81 20.78
CA LEU A 61 -46.04 2.82 19.83
C LEU A 61 -45.73 2.22 18.45
N PHE A 62 -45.05 1.08 18.43
CA PHE A 62 -44.66 0.41 17.19
C PHE A 62 -45.75 -0.50 16.61
N GLN A 63 -46.72 -0.95 17.41
CA GLN A 63 -47.92 -1.64 16.92
C GLN A 63 -48.88 -0.70 16.17
N VAL A 64 -48.82 0.61 16.42
CA VAL A 64 -49.81 1.60 15.98
C VAL A 64 -49.27 2.51 14.87
N LEU A 65 -48.17 2.11 14.20
CA LEU A 65 -47.64 2.74 12.97
C LEU A 65 -48.60 2.69 11.75
N VAL A 66 -49.91 2.47 11.98
CA VAL A 66 -50.98 2.67 11.01
C VAL A 66 -51.88 3.86 11.35
N VAL A 67 -52.10 4.28 12.62
CA VAL A 67 -52.91 5.49 12.95
C VAL A 67 -52.56 6.00 14.36
N GLU A 68 -51.82 7.11 14.46
CA GLU A 68 -51.59 8.03 15.62
C GLU A 68 -51.72 7.51 17.08
N PRO A 69 -50.63 7.49 17.89
CA PRO A 69 -50.78 7.53 19.36
C PRO A 69 -49.64 8.20 20.15
N LEU A 70 -48.83 9.10 19.57
CA LEU A 70 -47.72 9.73 20.30
C LEU A 70 -48.20 10.75 21.34
N GLN A 71 -49.29 11.47 21.05
CA GLN A 71 -49.88 12.49 21.91
C GLN A 71 -50.51 11.92 23.19
N GLU A 72 -50.91 10.64 23.19
CA GLU A 72 -51.47 9.99 24.38
C GLU A 72 -50.41 9.63 25.43
N LEU A 73 -49.17 9.33 25.01
CA LEU A 73 -48.08 8.97 25.92
C LEU A 73 -47.56 10.21 26.69
N GLU A 74 -47.59 11.37 26.04
CA GLU A 74 -47.27 12.66 26.66
C GLU A 74 -48.33 13.06 27.70
N LYS A 75 -49.62 12.91 27.36
CA LYS A 75 -50.75 13.16 28.27
C LYS A 75 -50.77 12.25 29.50
N LYS A 76 -50.21 11.04 29.40
CA LYS A 76 -50.11 10.07 30.52
C LYS A 76 -48.93 10.34 31.46
N GLY A 77 -48.18 11.43 31.27
CA GLY A 77 -47.08 11.84 32.17
C GLY A 77 -45.87 10.90 32.18
N LYS A 78 -45.81 9.95 31.23
CA LYS A 78 -44.74 8.93 31.13
C LYS A 78 -43.55 9.36 30.26
N GLY A 79 -43.65 10.49 29.54
CA GLY A 79 -42.60 11.00 28.66
C GLY A 79 -41.77 12.10 29.32
N ILE A 80 -40.79 11.76 30.15
CA ILE A 80 -39.79 12.72 30.63
C ILE A 80 -38.46 12.45 29.92
N GLY A 81 -38.21 13.15 28.81
CA GLY A 81 -36.88 13.59 28.31
C GLY A 81 -35.73 12.57 28.24
N LYS A 82 -35.99 11.26 28.30
CA LYS A 82 -34.96 10.23 28.40
C LYS A 82 -34.35 10.00 27.03
N ARG A 83 -33.07 10.34 26.88
CA ARG A 83 -32.29 10.03 25.69
C ARG A 83 -32.00 8.55 25.64
N ILE A 84 -32.46 7.88 24.59
CA ILE A 84 -32.25 6.44 24.38
C ILE A 84 -31.22 6.29 23.26
N ALA A 85 -30.13 5.59 23.56
CA ALA A 85 -29.07 5.39 22.59
C ALA A 85 -29.32 4.14 21.74
N ILE A 86 -29.09 4.27 20.43
CA ILE A 86 -29.11 3.17 19.47
C ILE A 86 -27.73 3.11 18.80
N PHE A 87 -27.10 1.94 18.85
CA PHE A 87 -25.78 1.72 18.28
C PHE A 87 -25.87 0.94 16.97
N ILE A 88 -25.20 1.46 15.95
CA ILE A 88 -25.00 0.81 14.66
C ILE A 88 -23.49 0.66 14.48
N ASP A 89 -22.98 -0.56 14.53
CA ASP A 89 -21.56 -0.85 14.31
C ASP A 89 -21.35 -1.61 13.00
N GLY A 90 -20.30 -1.25 12.28
CA GLY A 90 -19.92 -1.82 10.99
C GLY A 90 -20.83 -1.43 9.82
N LEU A 91 -21.45 -0.23 9.79
CA LEU A 91 -22.39 0.12 8.71
C LEU A 91 -21.80 -0.04 7.29
N ASP A 92 -20.49 0.16 7.13
CA ASP A 92 -19.72 -0.12 5.91
C ASP A 92 -19.78 -1.59 5.45
N GLU A 93 -20.01 -2.53 6.36
CA GLU A 93 -20.16 -3.96 6.06
C GLU A 93 -21.59 -4.35 5.62
N CYS A 94 -22.49 -3.37 5.47
CA CYS A 94 -23.81 -3.60 4.91
C CYS A 94 -23.71 -3.82 3.39
N GLU A 95 -24.33 -4.88 2.89
CA GLU A 95 -24.14 -5.43 1.52
C GLU A 95 -24.42 -4.47 0.34
N SER A 96 -25.17 -3.38 0.55
CA SER A 96 -25.53 -2.43 -0.49
C SER A 96 -25.22 -1.00 -0.11
N VAL A 97 -24.43 -0.32 -0.94
CA VAL A 97 -24.17 1.14 -0.87
C VAL A 97 -25.48 1.93 -0.77
N ASN A 98 -26.50 1.56 -1.55
CA ASN A 98 -27.81 2.20 -1.50
C ASN A 98 -28.50 1.97 -0.15
N ALA A 99 -28.41 0.76 0.41
CA ALA A 99 -28.96 0.47 1.72
C ALA A 99 -28.27 1.29 2.82
N GLN A 100 -26.93 1.41 2.78
CA GLN A 100 -26.16 2.22 3.72
C GLN A 100 -26.62 3.68 3.71
N CYS A 101 -26.67 4.32 2.54
CA CYS A 101 -27.11 5.71 2.41
C CYS A 101 -28.58 5.90 2.82
N LYS A 102 -29.46 4.93 2.50
CA LYS A 102 -30.86 4.94 2.92
C LYS A 102 -31.00 4.82 4.42
N ILE A 103 -30.27 3.93 5.08
CA ILE A 103 -30.27 3.79 6.54
C ILE A 103 -29.88 5.12 7.18
N ILE A 104 -28.77 5.73 6.77
CA ILE A 104 -28.34 7.05 7.27
C ILE A 104 -29.44 8.10 7.08
N SER A 105 -30.03 8.15 5.89
CA SER A 105 -31.09 9.11 5.56
C SER A 105 -32.35 8.90 6.39
N ILE A 106 -32.74 7.65 6.68
CA ILE A 106 -33.92 7.33 7.49
C ILE A 106 -33.66 7.67 8.96
N VAL A 107 -32.52 7.26 9.53
CA VAL A 107 -32.22 7.53 10.94
C VAL A 107 -32.01 9.03 11.20
N ALA A 108 -31.46 9.77 10.24
CA ALA A 108 -31.30 11.23 10.32
C ALA A 108 -32.64 11.97 10.23
N LYS A 109 -33.64 11.40 9.54
CA LYS A 109 -35.01 11.93 9.44
C LYS A 109 -35.94 11.42 10.54
N ALA A 110 -35.46 10.56 11.45
CA ALA A 110 -36.27 10.07 12.55
C ALA A 110 -36.79 11.27 13.38
N PRO A 111 -38.06 11.24 13.83
CA PRO A 111 -38.69 12.38 14.48
C PRO A 111 -37.83 12.90 15.65
N GLN A 112 -37.47 14.18 15.63
CA GLN A 112 -36.89 14.89 16.79
C GLN A 112 -37.98 15.25 17.80
N ASP A 113 -38.95 14.35 17.98
CA ASP A 113 -40.13 14.64 18.77
C ASP A 113 -39.76 14.76 20.24
N ARG A 114 -40.33 15.74 20.94
CA ARG A 114 -39.83 16.19 22.26
C ARG A 114 -40.06 15.17 23.38
N THR A 115 -40.82 14.12 23.10
CA THR A 115 -41.21 13.07 24.05
C THR A 115 -40.19 11.93 24.14
N ILE A 116 -39.51 11.56 23.05
CA ILE A 116 -38.48 10.51 23.01
C ILE A 116 -37.32 10.95 22.10
N LEU A 117 -36.14 11.16 22.67
CA LEU A 117 -34.94 11.50 21.91
C LEU A 117 -34.12 10.25 21.63
N LEU A 118 -34.32 9.65 20.45
CA LEU A 118 -33.45 8.59 19.96
C LEU A 118 -32.10 9.18 19.52
N CYS A 119 -31.04 8.78 20.20
CA CYS A 119 -29.67 9.19 19.89
C CYS A 119 -28.96 8.05 19.14
N TRP A 120 -28.74 8.25 17.84
CA TRP A 120 -28.08 7.26 17.00
C TRP A 120 -26.56 7.44 17.04
N ALA A 121 -25.85 6.36 17.34
CA ALA A 121 -24.40 6.29 17.29
C ALA A 121 -24.00 5.32 16.17
N VAL A 122 -23.44 5.86 15.08
CA VAL A 122 -22.98 5.10 13.92
C VAL A 122 -21.47 4.96 13.96
N PHE A 123 -20.96 3.74 13.86
CA PHE A 123 -19.55 3.41 13.78
C PHE A 123 -19.31 2.77 12.42
N SER A 124 -18.42 3.37 11.61
CA SER A 124 -18.11 2.87 10.28
C SER A 124 -16.72 3.28 9.81
N ARG A 125 -16.26 2.68 8.72
CA ARG A 125 -15.17 3.21 7.90
C ARG A 125 -15.58 4.52 7.19
N PRO A 126 -14.62 5.40 6.86
CA PRO A 126 -14.87 6.64 6.12
C PRO A 126 -15.03 6.37 4.61
N GLU A 127 -15.99 5.54 4.21
CA GLU A 127 -16.25 5.28 2.79
C GLU A 127 -16.91 6.50 2.12
N ALA A 128 -16.53 6.80 0.88
CA ALA A 128 -16.91 8.05 0.20
C ALA A 128 -18.42 8.30 0.14
N HIS A 129 -19.25 7.27 -0.09
CA HIS A 129 -20.70 7.41 -0.11
C HIS A 129 -21.32 7.61 1.28
N ILE A 130 -20.73 7.01 2.32
CA ILE A 130 -21.13 7.23 3.72
C ILE A 130 -20.82 8.68 4.10
N GLU A 131 -19.59 9.13 3.84
CA GLU A 131 -19.17 10.51 4.10
C GLU A 131 -20.01 11.52 3.31
N GLY A 132 -20.23 11.27 2.03
CA GLY A 132 -21.08 12.09 1.18
C GLY A 132 -22.52 12.19 1.70
N THR A 133 -23.07 11.10 2.26
CA THR A 133 -24.42 11.11 2.84
C THR A 133 -24.47 11.92 4.14
N PHE A 134 -23.47 11.79 5.02
CA PHE A 134 -23.39 12.62 6.23
C PHE A 134 -23.10 14.09 5.94
N ALA A 135 -22.47 14.41 4.81
CA ALA A 135 -22.21 15.78 4.36
C ALA A 135 -23.47 16.51 3.83
N ILE A 136 -24.60 15.81 3.64
CA ILE A 136 -25.85 16.44 3.20
C ILE A 136 -26.24 17.55 4.21
N PRO A 137 -26.57 18.78 3.77
CA PRO A 137 -26.77 19.93 4.65
C PRO A 137 -27.83 19.75 5.75
N SER A 138 -28.86 18.93 5.53
CA SER A 138 -29.88 18.62 6.54
C SER A 138 -29.40 17.61 7.59
N ILE A 139 -28.45 16.74 7.25
CA ILE A 139 -27.92 15.68 8.12
C ILE A 139 -26.73 16.20 8.92
N ILE A 140 -25.81 16.94 8.28
CA ILE A 140 -24.61 17.46 8.94
C ILE A 140 -24.96 18.38 10.12
N LYS A 141 -26.05 19.17 10.01
CA LYS A 141 -26.51 20.09 11.05
C LYS A 141 -26.98 19.40 12.34
N ILE A 142 -27.35 18.12 12.27
CA ILE A 142 -27.90 17.34 13.38
C ILE A 142 -26.95 16.22 13.84
N THR A 143 -25.77 16.12 13.23
CA THR A 143 -24.80 15.05 13.48
C THR A 143 -23.56 15.62 14.15
N SER A 144 -23.03 14.90 15.14
CA SER A 144 -21.69 15.16 15.69
C SER A 144 -20.75 14.06 15.23
N THR A 145 -19.64 14.45 14.59
CA THR A 145 -18.67 13.51 14.02
C THR A 145 -17.41 13.49 14.86
N SER A 146 -17.05 12.32 15.37
CA SER A 146 -15.74 12.04 15.96
C SER A 146 -14.94 11.17 15.00
N ILE A 147 -13.67 11.53 14.81
CA ILE A 147 -12.72 10.78 13.99
C ILE A 147 -11.78 10.05 14.94
N LEU A 148 -11.59 8.76 14.73
CA LEU A 148 -10.52 7.97 15.34
C LEU A 148 -9.41 7.80 14.29
N PRO A 149 -8.45 8.74 14.24
CA PRO A 149 -7.33 8.61 13.33
C PRO A 149 -6.37 7.53 13.82
N ILE A 150 -5.65 6.92 12.88
CA ILE A 150 -4.41 6.23 13.21
C ILE A 150 -3.40 7.34 13.47
N SER A 151 -2.92 7.49 14.71
CA SER A 151 -1.97 8.54 15.06
C SER A 151 -1.17 8.20 16.31
N HIS A 152 0.05 8.73 16.37
CA HIS A 152 0.90 8.65 17.56
C HIS A 152 0.30 9.30 18.81
N ASN A 153 -0.77 10.10 18.67
CA ASN A 153 -1.51 10.63 19.82
C ASN A 153 -2.17 9.52 20.66
N THR A 154 -2.32 8.31 20.09
CA THR A 154 -2.85 7.13 20.79
C THR A 154 -1.77 6.25 21.41
N ASP A 155 -0.48 6.58 21.22
CA ASP A 155 0.64 5.78 21.71
C ASP A 155 0.61 5.61 23.24
N GLY A 156 0.21 6.67 23.96
CA GLY A 156 0.03 6.59 25.42
C GLY A 156 -1.10 5.64 25.84
N ASP A 157 -2.21 5.62 25.10
CA ASP A 157 -3.31 4.70 25.38
C ASP A 157 -2.95 3.24 25.02
N ILE A 158 -2.16 3.05 23.96
CA ILE A 158 -1.61 1.76 23.54
C ILE A 158 -0.59 1.24 24.57
N GLU A 159 0.29 2.11 25.08
CA GLU A 159 1.24 1.80 26.14
C GLU A 159 0.51 1.37 27.42
N LEU A 160 -0.53 2.11 27.81
CA LEU A 160 -1.38 1.76 28.95
C LEU A 160 -2.07 0.40 28.75
N TYR A 161 -2.59 0.13 27.55
CA TYR A 161 -3.19 -1.16 27.23
C TYR A 161 -2.18 -2.31 27.32
N LEU A 162 -0.98 -2.14 26.75
CA LEU A 162 0.09 -3.14 26.80
C LEU A 162 0.52 -3.42 28.24
N CYS A 163 0.80 -2.38 29.03
CA CYS A 163 1.13 -2.51 30.45
C CYS A 163 0.06 -3.30 31.21
N SER A 164 -1.21 -2.94 31.04
CA SER A 164 -2.32 -3.62 31.72
C SER A 164 -2.47 -5.08 31.27
N SER A 165 -2.31 -5.35 29.97
CA SER A 165 -2.44 -6.68 29.40
C SER A 165 -1.31 -7.60 29.85
N PHE A 166 -0.07 -7.12 29.86
CA PHE A 166 1.08 -7.87 30.37
C PHE A 166 1.02 -8.11 31.88
N GLU A 167 0.55 -7.14 32.67
CA GLU A 167 0.26 -7.38 34.09
C GLU A 167 -0.76 -8.51 34.28
N ASN A 168 -1.80 -8.55 33.44
CA ASN A 168 -2.80 -9.60 33.50
C ASN A 168 -2.21 -10.97 33.14
N ILE A 169 -1.37 -11.04 32.09
CA ILE A 169 -0.63 -12.25 31.71
C ILE A 169 0.23 -12.75 32.87
N LEU A 170 1.01 -11.87 33.51
CA LEU A 170 1.83 -12.21 34.68
C LEU A 170 0.98 -12.79 35.82
N ARG A 171 -0.19 -12.19 36.10
CA ARG A 171 -1.14 -12.70 37.10
C ARG A 171 -1.69 -14.08 36.72
N CYS A 172 -2.13 -14.28 35.48
CA CYS A 172 -2.69 -15.54 34.99
C CYS A 172 -1.66 -16.69 35.04
N HIS A 173 -0.38 -16.40 34.83
CA HIS A 173 0.69 -17.39 34.83
C HIS A 173 1.43 -17.51 36.19
N ASN A 174 0.94 -16.87 37.26
CA ASN A 174 1.59 -16.82 38.58
C ASN A 174 3.07 -16.35 38.53
N ILE A 175 3.41 -15.50 37.55
CA ILE A 175 4.74 -14.90 37.44
C ILE A 175 4.75 -13.63 38.30
N SER A 176 5.84 -13.42 39.03
CA SER A 176 5.98 -12.24 39.89
C SER A 176 5.83 -10.94 39.10
N LEU A 177 5.00 -10.02 39.59
CA LEU A 177 4.90 -8.65 39.06
C LEU A 177 6.20 -7.84 39.21
N LYS A 178 7.19 -8.36 39.95
CA LYS A 178 8.56 -7.81 40.02
C LYS A 178 9.46 -8.31 38.88
N SER A 179 8.92 -9.13 37.97
CA SER A 179 9.55 -9.51 36.72
C SER A 179 10.00 -8.25 35.96
N ARG A 180 11.20 -8.31 35.33
CA ARG A 180 11.65 -7.28 34.37
C ARG A 180 11.03 -7.47 32.97
N TRP A 181 10.14 -8.44 32.84
CA TRP A 181 9.48 -8.79 31.59
C TRP A 181 8.00 -8.39 31.61
N PRO A 182 7.51 -7.72 30.54
CA PRO A 182 8.33 -7.11 29.49
C PRO A 182 9.07 -5.88 30.03
N SER A 183 10.21 -5.54 29.41
CA SER A 183 10.93 -4.32 29.76
C SER A 183 10.25 -3.08 29.16
N ASN A 184 10.56 -1.89 29.67
CA ASN A 184 10.03 -0.65 29.09
C ASN A 184 10.45 -0.49 27.61
N ASP A 185 11.65 -0.94 27.25
CA ASP A 185 12.14 -0.90 25.87
C ASP A 185 11.32 -1.83 24.95
N ASP A 186 10.89 -3.00 25.46
CA ASP A 186 10.00 -3.91 24.73
C ASP A 186 8.62 -3.27 24.51
N ILE A 187 8.08 -2.60 25.54
CA ILE A 187 6.80 -1.89 25.46
C ILE A 187 6.90 -0.75 24.45
N HIS A 188 7.93 0.10 24.52
CA HIS A 188 8.13 1.18 23.54
C HIS A 188 8.30 0.65 22.12
N THR A 189 8.99 -0.48 21.94
CA THR A 189 9.13 -1.12 20.63
C THR A 189 7.78 -1.58 20.09
N LEU A 190 6.93 -2.18 20.93
CA LEU A 190 5.58 -2.60 20.56
C LEU A 190 4.64 -1.43 20.28
N VAL A 191 4.71 -0.35 21.07
CA VAL A 191 3.94 0.89 20.85
C VAL A 191 4.32 1.49 19.50
N HIS A 192 5.62 1.62 19.23
CA HIS A 192 6.12 2.13 17.96
C HIS A 192 5.74 1.22 16.78
N ALA A 193 5.77 -0.10 16.97
CA ALA A 193 5.36 -1.06 15.95
C ALA A 193 3.85 -1.05 15.68
N ALA A 194 3.03 -0.79 16.70
CA ALA A 194 1.57 -0.70 16.58
C ALA A 194 1.11 0.51 15.78
N ASN A 195 1.90 1.59 15.76
CA ASN A 195 1.66 2.80 14.98
C ASN A 195 0.21 3.32 15.09
N GLY A 196 -0.37 3.33 16.29
CA GLY A 196 -1.74 3.76 16.54
C GLY A 196 -2.86 2.70 16.36
N LEU A 197 -2.54 1.43 16.12
CA LEU A 197 -3.51 0.35 15.98
C LEU A 197 -3.64 -0.52 17.24
N PHE A 198 -4.79 -0.43 17.90
CA PHE A 198 -5.12 -1.28 19.04
C PHE A 198 -5.20 -2.77 18.68
N VAL A 199 -5.62 -3.12 17.46
CA VAL A 199 -5.69 -4.53 17.04
C VAL A 199 -4.31 -5.19 17.03
N TYR A 200 -3.25 -4.45 16.71
CA TYR A 200 -1.88 -4.98 16.68
C TYR A 200 -1.46 -5.42 18.09
N VAL A 201 -1.62 -4.54 19.07
CA VAL A 201 -1.25 -4.84 20.46
C VAL A 201 -2.18 -5.85 21.12
N ALA A 202 -3.48 -5.82 20.81
CA ALA A 202 -4.42 -6.83 21.29
C ALA A 202 -4.00 -8.22 20.81
N THR A 203 -3.73 -8.36 19.51
CA THR A 203 -3.23 -9.61 18.90
C THR A 203 -1.92 -10.07 19.54
N ALA A 204 -0.95 -9.15 19.71
CA ALA A 204 0.34 -9.49 20.33
C ALA A 204 0.18 -10.00 21.78
N THR A 205 -0.74 -9.41 22.55
CA THR A 205 -1.02 -9.84 23.93
C THR A 205 -1.82 -11.14 24.00
N GLU A 206 -2.74 -11.38 23.07
CA GLU A 206 -3.52 -12.63 22.98
C GLU A 206 -2.64 -13.80 22.52
N ALA A 207 -1.70 -13.54 21.62
CA ALA A 207 -0.67 -14.49 21.22
C ALA A 207 0.28 -14.85 22.37
N THR A 208 0.59 -13.94 23.30
CA THR A 208 1.36 -14.33 24.50
C THR A 208 0.58 -15.23 25.47
N ASN A 209 -0.76 -15.29 25.34
CA ASN A 209 -1.61 -16.20 26.10
C ASN A 209 -1.81 -17.56 25.42
N THR A 210 -1.37 -17.74 24.16
CA THR A 210 -1.58 -18.98 23.38
C THR A 210 -0.29 -19.46 22.70
N PRO A 211 -0.07 -20.77 22.48
CA PRO A 211 1.14 -21.25 21.79
C PRO A 211 1.20 -20.97 20.28
N GLN A 212 0.27 -20.18 19.73
CA GLN A 212 0.17 -19.92 18.29
C GLN A 212 0.97 -18.68 17.89
N SER A 213 1.44 -18.65 16.63
CA SER A 213 2.25 -17.57 16.08
C SER A 213 1.59 -16.20 16.34
N PRO A 214 2.32 -15.17 16.82
CA PRO A 214 1.76 -13.86 17.13
C PRO A 214 1.24 -13.08 15.92
N PHE A 215 1.48 -13.59 14.72
CA PHE A 215 0.95 -13.05 13.48
C PHE A 215 -0.23 -13.85 12.92
N ALA A 216 -0.60 -15.01 13.50
CA ALA A 216 -1.62 -15.88 12.94
C ALA A 216 -3.00 -15.21 12.82
N GLU A 217 -3.37 -14.35 13.77
CA GLU A 217 -4.65 -13.61 13.72
C GLU A 217 -4.60 -12.44 12.74
N LEU A 218 -3.46 -11.77 12.61
CA LEU A 218 -3.20 -10.73 11.60
C LEU A 218 -3.17 -11.34 10.18
N ASP A 219 -2.51 -12.47 10.02
CA ASP A 219 -2.51 -13.26 8.80
C ASP A 219 -3.93 -13.71 8.48
N ALA A 220 -4.68 -14.26 9.46
CA ALA A 220 -6.07 -14.62 9.26
C ALA A 220 -6.94 -13.42 8.84
N PHE A 221 -6.70 -12.24 9.42
CA PHE A 221 -7.38 -11.00 9.04
C PHE A 221 -7.03 -10.57 7.61
N TYR A 222 -5.76 -10.57 7.22
CA TYR A 222 -5.35 -10.24 5.85
C TYR A 222 -5.79 -11.29 4.83
N MET A 223 -5.76 -12.57 5.20
CA MET A 223 -6.33 -13.67 4.41
C MET A 223 -7.82 -13.49 4.19
N LEU A 224 -8.57 -12.99 5.19
CA LEU A 224 -9.99 -12.65 5.02
C LEU A 224 -10.18 -11.47 4.07
N ILE A 225 -9.39 -10.40 4.21
CA ILE A 225 -9.46 -9.24 3.30
C ILE A 225 -9.17 -9.67 1.86
N MET A 226 -8.07 -10.39 1.64
CA MET A 226 -7.67 -10.85 0.32
C MET A 226 -8.62 -11.93 -0.23
N GLY A 227 -9.21 -12.77 0.63
CA GLY A 227 -10.19 -13.78 0.26
C GLY A 227 -11.55 -13.22 -0.18
N CYS A 228 -11.86 -11.97 0.16
CA CYS A 228 -13.04 -11.26 -0.33
C CYS A 228 -12.88 -10.77 -1.78
N ILE A 229 -11.68 -10.85 -2.36
CA ILE A 229 -11.40 -10.37 -3.71
C ILE A 229 -11.93 -11.40 -4.72
N PRO A 230 -12.78 -11.00 -5.68
CA PRO A 230 -13.25 -11.86 -6.75
C PRO A 230 -12.09 -12.47 -7.58
N SER A 231 -12.23 -13.73 -7.98
CA SER A 231 -11.17 -14.49 -8.67
C SER A 231 -10.76 -13.90 -10.02
N ASP A 232 -11.67 -13.20 -10.69
CA ASP A 232 -11.44 -12.48 -11.96
C ASP A 232 -10.63 -11.18 -11.75
N THR A 233 -10.74 -10.55 -10.58
CA THR A 233 -10.05 -9.30 -10.24
C THR A 233 -8.73 -9.54 -9.50
N LEU A 234 -8.60 -10.68 -8.81
CA LEU A 234 -7.44 -11.03 -8.00
C LEU A 234 -6.09 -10.90 -8.72
N PRO A 235 -5.91 -11.36 -9.98
CA PRO A 235 -4.63 -11.19 -10.68
C PRO A 235 -4.22 -9.72 -10.83
N SER A 236 -5.17 -8.84 -11.14
CA SER A 236 -4.93 -7.39 -11.23
C SER A 236 -4.57 -6.78 -9.88
N VAL A 237 -5.17 -7.27 -8.79
CA VAL A 237 -4.81 -6.83 -7.43
C VAL A 237 -3.41 -7.27 -7.05
N LEU A 238 -3.03 -8.52 -7.31
CA LEU A 238 -1.68 -9.03 -7.01
C LEU A 238 -0.61 -8.29 -7.83
N LEU A 239 -0.91 -8.03 -9.09
CA LEU A 239 -0.04 -7.26 -9.98
C LEU A 239 0.11 -5.80 -9.51
N PHE A 240 -0.98 -5.20 -9.04
CA PHE A 240 -0.96 -3.87 -8.43
C PHE A 240 -0.11 -3.80 -7.17
N LEU A 241 -0.29 -4.76 -6.24
CA LEU A 241 0.52 -4.85 -5.02
C LEU A 241 2.00 -5.10 -5.33
N HIS A 242 2.29 -5.90 -6.37
CA HIS A 242 3.64 -6.11 -6.87
C HIS A 242 4.28 -4.82 -7.41
N GLU A 243 3.55 -3.99 -8.18
CA GLU A 243 4.10 -2.71 -8.66
C GLU A 243 4.29 -1.67 -7.55
N MET A 244 3.41 -1.66 -6.55
CA MET A 244 3.60 -0.84 -5.34
C MET A 244 4.91 -1.19 -4.59
N TRP A 245 5.51 -2.35 -4.86
CA TRP A 245 6.82 -2.70 -4.33
C TRP A 245 7.97 -2.23 -5.21
N GLY A 246 7.89 -2.56 -6.50
CA GLY A 246 9.00 -2.39 -7.43
C GLY A 246 9.32 -0.92 -7.74
N LEU A 247 8.34 -0.05 -7.58
CA LEU A 247 8.51 1.39 -7.75
C LEU A 247 8.93 1.98 -6.41
N SER A 248 9.99 2.79 -6.42
CA SER A 248 10.39 3.56 -5.24
C SER A 248 9.29 4.50 -4.75
N HIS A 249 8.23 4.71 -5.54
CA HIS A 249 7.19 5.71 -5.39
C HIS A 249 5.80 5.22 -5.82
N ASN A 250 4.83 5.33 -4.92
CA ASN A 250 3.49 4.77 -5.07
C ASN A 250 2.46 5.76 -5.65
N SER A 251 2.81 6.50 -6.71
CA SER A 251 1.83 7.42 -7.30
C SER A 251 0.79 6.67 -8.15
N VAL A 252 -0.48 7.07 -8.02
CA VAL A 252 -1.60 6.44 -8.73
C VAL A 252 -1.43 6.46 -10.25
N PRO A 253 -1.13 7.60 -10.89
CA PRO A 253 -0.97 7.65 -12.34
C PRO A 253 0.17 6.73 -12.79
N LEU A 254 1.27 6.71 -12.05
CA LEU A 254 2.43 5.91 -12.42
C LEU A 254 2.10 4.42 -12.45
N ILE A 255 1.63 3.88 -11.33
CA ILE A 255 1.32 2.45 -11.22
C ILE A 255 0.24 2.07 -12.24
N SER A 256 -0.80 2.90 -12.38
CA SER A 256 -1.89 2.62 -13.32
C SER A 256 -1.40 2.54 -14.76
N ASN A 257 -0.52 3.46 -15.19
CA ASN A 257 0.00 3.43 -16.56
C ASN A 257 1.06 2.35 -16.77
N CYS A 258 1.91 2.06 -15.78
CA CYS A 258 2.84 0.92 -15.84
C CYS A 258 2.09 -0.39 -16.07
N LEU A 259 0.89 -0.52 -15.48
CA LEU A 259 0.03 -1.70 -15.59
C LEU A 259 -0.99 -1.64 -16.72
N GLY A 260 -1.10 -0.51 -17.43
CA GLY A 260 -2.14 -0.29 -18.45
C GLY A 260 -3.57 -0.30 -17.88
N PHE A 261 -3.75 -0.04 -16.58
CA PHE A 261 -5.06 -0.03 -15.93
C PHE A 261 -5.84 1.22 -16.32
N SER A 262 -7.06 1.05 -16.82
CA SER A 262 -8.01 2.16 -16.94
C SER A 262 -8.34 2.73 -15.56
N GLU A 263 -8.80 3.98 -15.52
CA GLU A 263 -9.25 4.60 -14.26
C GLU A 263 -10.34 3.76 -13.57
N VAL A 264 -11.22 3.11 -14.35
CA VAL A 264 -12.26 2.22 -13.84
C VAL A 264 -11.66 0.98 -13.19
N MET A 265 -10.68 0.35 -13.86
CA MET A 265 -9.97 -0.82 -13.33
C MET A 265 -9.20 -0.46 -12.05
N PHE A 266 -8.48 0.66 -12.05
CA PHE A 266 -7.76 1.14 -10.89
C PHE A 266 -8.70 1.33 -9.69
N LYS A 267 -9.83 2.03 -9.88
CA LYS A 267 -10.83 2.23 -8.82
C LYS A 267 -11.38 0.90 -8.30
N ALA A 268 -11.64 -0.08 -9.17
CA ALA A 268 -12.09 -1.41 -8.77
C ALA A 268 -11.05 -2.12 -7.89
N VAL A 269 -9.78 -2.17 -8.34
CA VAL A 269 -8.65 -2.75 -7.58
C VAL A 269 -8.45 -2.04 -6.24
N TYR A 270 -8.42 -0.71 -6.24
CA TYR A 270 -8.26 0.09 -5.03
C TYR A 270 -9.39 -0.15 -4.02
N ASN A 271 -10.65 -0.22 -4.47
CA ASN A 271 -11.78 -0.42 -3.57
C ASN A 271 -11.66 -1.73 -2.78
N HIS A 272 -11.16 -2.79 -3.41
CA HIS A 272 -10.87 -4.07 -2.75
C HIS A 272 -9.75 -3.96 -1.70
N LEU A 273 -8.79 -3.07 -1.92
CA LEU A 273 -7.65 -2.86 -1.03
C LEU A 273 -7.84 -1.68 -0.06
N SER A 274 -8.95 -0.95 -0.10
CA SER A 274 -9.21 0.23 0.72
C SER A 274 -9.14 -0.02 2.24
N ALA A 275 -9.20 -1.29 2.65
CA ALA A 275 -8.99 -1.72 4.03
C ALA A 275 -7.52 -1.64 4.48
N VAL A 276 -6.57 -1.75 3.55
CA VAL A 276 -5.14 -1.95 3.80
C VAL A 276 -4.25 -0.97 3.03
N VAL A 277 -4.79 -0.31 2.00
CA VAL A 277 -4.13 0.73 1.21
C VAL A 277 -4.91 2.04 1.36
N HIS A 278 -4.19 3.10 1.66
CA HIS A 278 -4.66 4.47 1.71
C HIS A 278 -4.25 5.21 0.45
N LEU A 279 -5.17 6.00 -0.12
CA LEU A 279 -4.86 7.00 -1.13
C LEU A 279 -4.84 8.40 -0.51
N GLN A 280 -3.68 9.05 -0.51
CA GLN A 280 -3.50 10.41 -0.02
C GLN A 280 -4.01 11.42 -1.06
N GLY A 281 -4.90 12.34 -0.65
CA GLY A 281 -5.43 13.40 -1.50
C GLY A 281 -4.43 14.54 -1.77
N GLN A 282 -4.77 15.44 -2.72
CA GLN A 282 -3.91 16.56 -3.15
C GLN A 282 -3.54 17.56 -2.04
N ASP A 283 -4.32 17.64 -0.95
CA ASP A 283 -4.17 18.67 0.09
C ASP A 283 -3.34 18.24 1.32
N GLU A 284 -2.82 17.01 1.35
CA GLU A 284 -2.03 16.52 2.48
C GLU A 284 -0.54 16.40 2.13
N SER A 285 0.32 16.93 3.00
CA SER A 285 1.77 16.81 2.87
C SER A 285 2.18 15.34 3.08
N PRO A 286 2.99 14.72 2.19
CA PRO A 286 3.44 13.34 2.36
C PRO A 286 4.20 13.16 3.68
N PRO A 287 3.88 12.12 4.48
CA PRO A 287 4.53 11.89 5.77
C PRO A 287 6.05 11.60 5.66
N TYR A 288 6.55 11.29 4.44
CA TYR A 288 7.94 10.89 4.19
C TYR A 288 8.79 11.93 3.43
N LEU A 289 8.30 13.15 3.17
CA LEU A 289 9.09 14.17 2.46
C LEU A 289 10.03 15.01 3.35
N ASN A 290 10.33 14.54 4.58
CA ASN A 290 11.41 15.11 5.39
C ASN A 290 12.73 14.39 5.13
N ALA A 291 13.36 14.72 3.99
CA ALA A 291 14.82 14.74 3.71
C ALA A 291 15.07 14.45 2.21
N ASP A 292 15.75 15.38 1.53
CA ASP A 292 16.36 15.22 0.20
C ASP A 292 15.44 15.09 -1.05
N VAL A 293 14.50 16.02 -1.23
CA VAL A 293 13.77 16.14 -2.51
C VAL A 293 14.63 16.85 -3.58
N ASN A 294 15.64 16.16 -4.09
CA ASN A 294 16.36 16.54 -5.32
C ASN A 294 15.67 16.00 -6.60
N TRP A 295 14.39 15.62 -6.53
CA TRP A 295 13.66 15.04 -7.65
C TRP A 295 12.55 15.96 -8.18
N PRO A 296 12.89 16.94 -9.05
CA PRO A 296 11.93 17.92 -9.54
C PRO A 296 10.77 17.30 -10.33
N PHE A 297 11.00 16.17 -11.01
CA PHE A 297 10.00 15.51 -11.84
C PHE A 297 8.90 14.79 -11.04
N GLN A 298 9.28 14.02 -10.02
CA GLN A 298 8.31 13.24 -9.25
C GLN A 298 7.48 14.15 -8.34
N TYR A 299 8.12 15.17 -7.75
CA TYR A 299 7.42 16.22 -7.03
C TYR A 299 6.44 16.94 -7.96
N PHE A 300 6.84 17.24 -9.20
CA PHE A 300 5.95 17.83 -10.20
C PHE A 300 4.76 16.92 -10.55
N ILE A 301 4.96 15.63 -10.83
CA ILE A 301 3.86 14.69 -11.07
C ILE A 301 2.94 14.56 -9.85
N TYR A 302 3.51 14.46 -8.65
CA TYR A 302 2.75 14.38 -7.40
C TYR A 302 1.89 15.63 -7.20
N CYS A 303 2.47 16.83 -7.35
CA CYS A 303 1.79 18.10 -7.20
C CYS A 303 0.70 18.34 -8.27
N GLU A 304 0.97 17.98 -9.52
CA GLU A 304 0.05 18.24 -10.64
C GLU A 304 -1.08 17.20 -10.73
N LEU A 305 -0.83 15.94 -10.38
CA LEU A 305 -1.79 14.85 -10.60
C LEU A 305 -2.44 14.32 -9.33
N GLY A 306 -1.85 14.57 -8.16
CA GLY A 306 -2.36 14.08 -6.87
C GLY A 306 -2.30 12.55 -6.72
N GLY A 307 -2.30 12.08 -5.48
CA GLY A 307 -2.47 10.67 -5.19
C GLY A 307 -1.17 9.90 -5.02
N SER A 308 -0.70 9.83 -3.77
CA SER A 308 0.25 8.80 -3.33
C SER A 308 -0.49 7.71 -2.58
N MET A 309 -0.07 6.47 -2.75
CA MET A 309 -0.65 5.32 -2.06
C MET A 309 0.30 4.76 -1.02
N TYR A 310 -0.23 4.42 0.14
CA TYR A 310 0.55 3.82 1.21
C TYR A 310 -0.24 2.69 1.84
N PHE A 311 0.45 1.65 2.29
CA PHE A 311 -0.19 0.69 3.17
C PHE A 311 -0.53 1.38 4.48
N TYR A 312 -1.76 1.19 4.97
CA TYR A 312 -2.14 1.66 6.31
C TYR A 312 -1.22 1.08 7.39
N HIS A 313 -0.69 -0.13 7.16
CA HIS A 313 0.18 -0.80 8.10
C HIS A 313 1.30 -1.57 7.41
N LYS A 314 2.50 -1.50 7.99
CA LYS A 314 3.69 -2.20 7.50
C LYS A 314 3.54 -3.73 7.54
N SER A 315 2.79 -4.30 8.48
CA SER A 315 2.63 -5.76 8.51
C SER A 315 1.79 -6.32 7.37
N PHE A 316 0.93 -5.52 6.71
CA PHE A 316 0.26 -5.99 5.50
C PHE A 316 1.27 -6.17 4.37
N TRP A 317 2.24 -5.26 4.29
CA TRP A 317 3.37 -5.39 3.40
C TRP A 317 4.15 -6.68 3.72
N ASP A 318 4.56 -6.88 4.98
CA ASP A 318 5.32 -8.07 5.40
C ASP A 318 4.55 -9.37 5.11
N PHE A 319 3.23 -9.37 5.32
CA PHE A 319 2.34 -10.47 4.94
C PHE A 319 2.40 -10.76 3.44
N SER A 320 2.25 -9.73 2.59
CA SER A 320 2.12 -9.88 1.14
C SER A 320 3.37 -10.46 0.46
N VAL A 321 4.55 -10.23 1.04
CA VAL A 321 5.84 -10.68 0.49
C VAL A 321 6.44 -11.92 1.15
N ASP A 322 5.77 -12.51 2.14
CA ASP A 322 6.19 -13.79 2.71
C ASP A 322 5.18 -14.89 2.34
N PRO A 323 5.59 -15.89 1.53
CA PRO A 323 4.69 -16.95 1.07
C PRO A 323 4.17 -17.84 2.21
N ARG A 324 4.83 -17.83 3.39
CA ARG A 324 4.37 -18.58 4.56
C ARG A 324 3.14 -17.95 5.21
N HIS A 325 3.00 -16.63 5.08
CA HIS A 325 1.92 -15.84 5.67
C HIS A 325 0.79 -15.62 4.66
N SER A 326 1.11 -15.21 3.44
CA SER A 326 0.13 -14.87 2.39
C SER A 326 -0.40 -16.05 1.59
N GLY A 327 0.30 -17.20 1.59
CA GLY A 327 -0.10 -18.39 0.85
C GLY A 327 -0.43 -18.10 -0.63
N PRO A 328 -1.69 -18.26 -1.07
CA PRO A 328 -2.10 -17.99 -2.45
C PRO A 328 -2.03 -16.51 -2.86
N PHE A 329 -1.92 -15.59 -1.90
CA PHE A 329 -1.87 -14.14 -2.14
C PHE A 329 -0.44 -13.59 -2.20
N TYR A 330 0.56 -14.47 -2.26
CA TYR A 330 1.97 -14.09 -2.34
C TYR A 330 2.26 -13.27 -3.60
N VAL A 331 2.67 -12.01 -3.42
CA VAL A 331 2.76 -11.05 -4.53
C VAL A 331 4.03 -11.22 -5.36
N LEU A 332 5.11 -11.72 -4.77
CA LEU A 332 6.39 -11.95 -5.46
C LEU A 332 6.49 -13.35 -6.11
N SER A 333 5.34 -13.95 -6.43
CA SER A 333 5.29 -15.23 -7.14
C SER A 333 5.83 -15.10 -8.56
N SER A 334 6.42 -16.17 -9.10
CA SER A 334 6.86 -16.20 -10.51
C SER A 334 5.70 -15.95 -11.48
N ALA A 335 4.46 -16.28 -11.12
CA ALA A 335 3.30 -16.01 -11.96
C ALA A 335 2.99 -14.50 -12.04
N THR A 336 3.01 -13.81 -10.90
CA THR A 336 2.82 -12.36 -10.83
C THR A 336 3.95 -11.65 -11.58
N TRP A 337 5.19 -12.11 -11.37
CA TRP A 337 6.37 -11.60 -12.06
C TRP A 337 6.24 -11.76 -13.59
N ASN A 338 5.95 -12.96 -14.08
CA ASN A 338 5.76 -13.20 -15.52
C ASN A 338 4.63 -12.38 -16.13
N THR A 339 3.52 -12.21 -15.40
CA THR A 339 2.40 -11.37 -15.83
C THR A 339 2.87 -9.92 -15.97
N ARG A 340 3.56 -9.41 -14.96
CA ARG A 340 4.14 -8.07 -14.94
C ARG A 340 5.09 -7.83 -16.12
N GLU A 341 6.04 -8.74 -16.33
CA GLU A 341 6.99 -8.69 -17.44
C GLU A 341 6.29 -8.71 -18.81
N SER A 342 5.23 -9.52 -18.96
CA SER A 342 4.45 -9.57 -20.20
C SER A 342 3.78 -8.23 -20.54
N TYR A 343 3.22 -7.54 -19.54
CA TYR A 343 2.65 -6.19 -19.73
C TYR A 343 3.72 -5.18 -20.11
N CYS A 344 4.84 -5.21 -19.41
CA CYS A 344 5.97 -4.33 -19.69
C CYS A 344 6.48 -4.55 -21.13
N ILE A 345 6.55 -5.80 -21.64
CA ILE A 345 7.08 -6.07 -22.98
C ILE A 345 6.08 -5.65 -24.06
N GLN A 346 4.79 -5.93 -23.86
CA GLN A 346 3.72 -5.45 -24.74
C GLN A 346 3.72 -3.91 -24.82
N GLY A 347 3.97 -3.23 -23.68
CA GLY A 347 4.16 -1.78 -23.62
C GLY A 347 5.47 -1.27 -24.25
N SER A 348 6.53 -2.08 -24.26
CA SER A 348 7.84 -1.73 -24.83
C SER A 348 7.86 -1.62 -26.36
N GLY A 349 6.78 -2.02 -27.03
CA GLY A 349 6.63 -2.00 -28.48
C GLY A 349 6.37 -0.65 -29.13
N VAL A 350 6.45 0.50 -28.44
CA VAL A 350 6.04 1.79 -29.04
C VAL A 350 7.13 2.88 -28.98
N PRO A 351 7.71 3.26 -30.14
CA PRO A 351 8.51 4.46 -30.33
C PRO A 351 7.77 5.81 -30.22
N ASP A 352 6.42 5.86 -30.27
CA ASP A 352 5.64 7.11 -30.43
C ASP A 352 4.26 7.11 -29.69
N SER A 353 4.16 6.61 -28.46
CA SER A 353 2.84 6.35 -27.83
C SER A 353 2.12 7.60 -27.32
N ALA A 354 1.32 8.24 -28.18
CA ALA A 354 0.20 9.07 -27.76
C ALA A 354 -0.94 8.26 -27.10
N SER A 355 -0.98 6.94 -27.28
CA SER A 355 -2.09 6.05 -26.91
C SER A 355 -1.90 5.17 -25.66
N SER A 356 -0.75 5.23 -24.98
CA SER A 356 -0.41 4.34 -23.86
C SER A 356 -0.88 4.80 -22.48
N LEU A 357 -1.30 6.06 -22.36
CA LEU A 357 -1.71 6.61 -21.08
C LEU A 357 -3.20 6.32 -20.83
N SER A 358 -3.49 5.59 -19.76
CA SER A 358 -4.84 5.29 -19.31
C SER A 358 -5.39 6.36 -18.35
N SER A 359 -4.53 7.16 -17.70
CA SER A 359 -4.89 8.27 -16.80
C SER A 359 -3.65 9.07 -16.31
N PRO A 360 -3.66 10.41 -16.18
CA PRO A 360 -4.46 11.44 -16.83
C PRO A 360 -3.70 12.04 -18.03
N TYR A 361 -4.44 12.47 -19.05
CA TYR A 361 -3.92 12.94 -20.35
C TYR A 361 -4.09 14.46 -20.57
N THR A 362 -4.39 15.22 -19.53
CA THR A 362 -4.84 16.63 -19.66
C THR A 362 -3.72 17.64 -19.93
N ASN A 363 -2.47 17.32 -19.61
CA ASN A 363 -1.33 18.24 -19.77
C ASN A 363 -0.21 17.60 -20.61
N GLU A 364 0.08 18.17 -21.78
CA GLU A 364 1.03 17.61 -22.75
C GLU A 364 2.46 17.48 -22.19
N LEU A 365 2.91 18.44 -21.39
CA LEU A 365 4.22 18.39 -20.74
C LEU A 365 4.29 17.27 -19.71
N VAL A 366 3.28 17.18 -18.83
CA VAL A 366 3.15 16.12 -17.83
C VAL A 366 3.09 14.75 -18.51
N ASN A 367 2.30 14.62 -19.57
CA ASN A 367 2.16 13.39 -20.36
C ASN A 367 3.49 12.95 -20.97
N SER A 368 4.23 13.89 -21.56
CA SER A 368 5.52 13.60 -22.21
C SER A 368 6.56 13.11 -21.21
N LEU A 369 6.61 13.74 -20.03
CA LEU A 369 7.52 13.33 -18.97
C LEU A 369 7.09 12.00 -18.30
N LEU A 370 5.79 11.79 -18.08
CA LEU A 370 5.24 10.54 -17.56
C LEU A 370 5.54 9.36 -18.49
N LYS A 371 5.42 9.54 -19.81
CA LYS A 371 5.81 8.53 -20.81
C LYS A 371 7.29 8.16 -20.72
N ALA A 372 8.17 9.17 -20.69
CA ALA A 372 9.60 8.96 -20.55
C ALA A 372 9.92 8.16 -19.27
N TYR A 373 9.28 8.51 -18.16
CA TYR A 373 9.51 7.86 -16.89
C TYR A 373 8.95 6.42 -16.84
N ILE A 374 7.74 6.16 -17.33
CA ILE A 374 7.19 4.80 -17.45
C ILE A 374 8.11 3.94 -18.31
N PHE A 375 8.55 4.46 -19.45
CA PHE A 375 9.47 3.76 -20.34
C PHE A 375 10.78 3.41 -19.63
N TYR A 376 11.36 4.37 -18.89
CA TYR A 376 12.54 4.15 -18.07
C TYR A 376 12.33 3.05 -17.03
N TRP A 377 11.24 3.08 -16.25
CA TRP A 377 11.00 2.08 -15.19
C TRP A 377 10.74 0.68 -15.72
N ILE A 378 9.94 0.58 -16.79
CA ILE A 378 9.72 -0.66 -17.52
C ILE A 378 11.08 -1.25 -17.92
N HIS A 379 11.92 -0.43 -18.56
CA HIS A 379 13.22 -0.88 -19.05
C HIS A 379 14.21 -1.19 -17.92
N HIS A 380 14.25 -0.37 -16.87
CA HIS A 380 15.11 -0.58 -15.72
C HIS A 380 14.75 -1.89 -15.01
N THR A 381 13.46 -2.19 -14.83
CA THR A 381 13.07 -3.46 -14.20
C THR A 381 13.49 -4.67 -15.04
N PHE A 382 13.45 -4.56 -16.37
CA PHE A 382 13.93 -5.62 -17.28
C PHE A 382 15.42 -5.88 -17.21
N LEU A 383 16.20 -4.81 -17.05
CA LEU A 383 17.65 -4.92 -16.98
C LEU A 383 18.12 -5.49 -15.64
N TYR A 384 17.34 -5.32 -14.57
CA TYR A 384 17.69 -5.73 -13.22
C TYR A 384 16.64 -6.61 -12.50
N PRO A 385 16.16 -7.74 -13.09
CA PRO A 385 15.38 -8.72 -12.36
C PRO A 385 16.26 -9.39 -11.29
N SER A 386 15.60 -9.78 -10.21
CA SER A 386 16.22 -10.55 -9.13
C SER A 386 16.55 -11.98 -9.55
N GLU A 387 15.75 -12.62 -10.43
CA GLU A 387 15.95 -14.01 -10.89
C GLU A 387 15.45 -14.24 -12.34
N TYR A 388 16.34 -14.16 -13.34
CA TYR A 388 15.98 -14.41 -14.76
C TYR A 388 15.45 -15.83 -15.01
N SER A 389 15.88 -16.81 -14.22
CA SER A 389 15.42 -18.20 -14.32
C SER A 389 13.92 -18.38 -14.06
N SER A 390 13.28 -17.42 -13.39
CA SER A 390 11.85 -17.46 -13.09
C SER A 390 10.96 -16.88 -14.20
N ILE A 391 11.57 -16.26 -15.21
CA ILE A 391 10.89 -15.57 -16.31
C ILE A 391 10.62 -16.56 -17.47
N ASP A 392 9.45 -16.47 -18.08
CA ASP A 392 9.05 -17.25 -19.25
C ASP A 392 10.09 -17.05 -20.39
N PRO A 393 10.70 -18.13 -20.90
CA PRO A 393 11.65 -18.08 -22.01
C PRO A 393 11.17 -17.32 -23.25
N ARG A 394 9.86 -17.29 -23.51
CA ARG A 394 9.28 -16.53 -24.63
C ARG A 394 9.37 -15.02 -24.41
N LEU A 395 9.18 -14.56 -23.18
CA LEU A 395 9.33 -13.16 -22.79
C LEU A 395 10.82 -12.77 -22.86
N LEU A 396 11.70 -13.66 -22.40
CA LEU A 396 13.15 -13.48 -22.46
C LEU A 396 13.67 -13.31 -23.91
N GLN A 397 13.12 -14.04 -24.89
CA GLN A 397 13.46 -13.85 -26.30
C GLN A 397 13.07 -12.46 -26.83
N GLN A 398 11.96 -11.89 -26.35
CA GLN A 398 11.52 -10.57 -26.78
C GLN A 398 12.48 -9.47 -26.30
N PHE A 399 13.20 -9.67 -25.19
CA PHE A 399 14.22 -8.74 -24.69
C PHE A 399 15.41 -8.54 -25.63
N GLN A 400 15.75 -9.53 -26.45
CA GLN A 400 16.84 -9.42 -27.42
C GLN A 400 16.59 -8.32 -28.47
N HIS A 401 15.32 -7.95 -28.66
CA HIS A 401 14.89 -7.00 -29.68
C HIS A 401 14.66 -5.57 -29.16
N THR A 402 14.87 -5.33 -27.86
CA THR A 402 14.72 -4.02 -27.22
C THR A 402 15.76 -3.01 -27.71
N ASP A 403 15.39 -1.73 -27.82
CA ASP A 403 16.29 -0.63 -28.22
C ASP A 403 16.92 0.03 -26.99
N PHE A 404 18.08 -0.49 -26.58
CA PHE A 404 18.80 -0.02 -25.38
C PHE A 404 19.29 1.43 -25.51
N ARG A 405 19.49 1.92 -26.74
CA ARG A 405 19.91 3.31 -26.99
C ARG A 405 18.81 4.31 -26.60
N LYS A 406 17.55 3.96 -26.88
CA LYS A 406 16.40 4.79 -26.48
C LYS A 406 16.29 4.87 -24.97
N SER A 407 16.49 3.75 -24.27
CA SER A 407 16.53 3.78 -22.80
C SER A 407 17.64 4.67 -22.29
N LEU A 408 18.86 4.54 -22.82
CA LEU A 408 19.98 5.37 -22.41
C LEU A 408 19.70 6.88 -22.62
N HIS A 409 19.03 7.24 -23.72
CA HIS A 409 18.63 8.62 -24.01
C HIS A 409 17.56 9.15 -23.05
N VAL A 410 16.55 8.33 -22.75
CA VAL A 410 15.51 8.65 -21.77
C VAL A 410 16.13 8.82 -20.38
N GLU A 411 17.02 7.91 -19.99
CA GLU A 411 17.75 7.96 -18.73
C GLU A 411 18.58 9.23 -18.60
N ALA A 412 19.31 9.60 -19.66
CA ALA A 412 20.08 10.85 -19.71
C ALA A 412 19.21 12.10 -19.56
N THR A 413 18.00 12.07 -20.14
CA THR A 413 17.05 13.19 -20.11
C THR A 413 16.41 13.33 -18.72
N LEU A 414 16.05 12.20 -18.09
CA LEU A 414 15.42 12.18 -16.76
C LEU A 414 16.41 12.46 -15.62
N TYR A 415 17.69 12.07 -15.76
CA TYR A 415 18.68 12.04 -14.68
C TYR A 415 19.94 12.88 -14.95
N SER A 416 19.83 13.96 -15.73
CA SER A 416 20.96 14.81 -16.15
C SER A 416 21.76 15.53 -15.03
N SER A 417 21.42 15.37 -13.74
CA SER A 417 22.15 15.98 -12.60
C SER A 417 23.07 14.97 -11.90
N PRO A 418 24.28 15.39 -11.46
CA PRO A 418 25.35 14.49 -11.00
C PRO A 418 25.16 13.85 -9.60
N LYS A 419 23.93 13.77 -9.06
CA LYS A 419 23.65 13.29 -7.69
C LYS A 419 22.62 12.17 -7.59
N TYR A 420 22.32 11.45 -8.67
CA TYR A 420 21.29 10.42 -8.64
C TYR A 420 21.85 9.03 -8.34
N GLY A 421 21.20 8.37 -7.38
CA GLY A 421 21.41 6.96 -7.07
C GLY A 421 20.91 6.09 -8.21
N GLN A 422 21.82 5.54 -9.00
CA GLN A 422 21.50 4.47 -9.95
C GLN A 422 22.08 3.15 -9.46
N GLY A 423 21.50 2.04 -9.92
CA GLY A 423 21.86 0.71 -9.47
C GLY A 423 22.69 -0.04 -10.51
N MET A 424 23.90 -0.46 -10.15
CA MET A 424 24.57 -1.59 -10.82
C MET A 424 24.62 -2.74 -9.82
N LEU A 425 24.02 -3.92 -10.10
CA LEU A 425 24.07 -5.09 -9.19
C LEU A 425 23.56 -4.80 -7.77
N ASP A 426 22.46 -4.06 -7.65
CA ASP A 426 21.92 -3.57 -6.36
C ASP A 426 22.87 -2.60 -5.63
N TYR A 427 23.98 -2.19 -6.25
CA TYR A 427 24.84 -1.14 -5.76
C TYR A 427 24.34 0.22 -6.23
N SER A 428 23.83 1.02 -5.29
CA SER A 428 23.63 2.46 -5.46
C SER A 428 24.97 3.23 -5.62
N GLY A 429 25.05 4.11 -6.61
CA GLY A 429 26.20 4.97 -6.86
C GLY A 429 25.81 6.26 -7.58
N ILE A 430 26.81 7.04 -8.00
CA ILE A 430 26.61 8.32 -8.67
C ILE A 430 26.74 8.13 -10.17
N SER A 431 25.74 8.63 -10.92
CA SER A 431 25.78 8.66 -12.38
C SER A 431 25.95 10.05 -12.96
N LYS A 432 26.65 10.12 -14.10
CA LYS A 432 26.83 11.31 -14.91
C LYS A 432 26.66 10.99 -16.38
N PHE A 433 25.93 11.85 -17.09
CA PHE A 433 25.73 11.75 -18.54
C PHE A 433 26.58 12.79 -19.28
N VAL A 434 27.34 12.36 -20.27
CA VAL A 434 28.17 13.21 -21.13
C VAL A 434 28.09 12.69 -22.56
N SER A 435 27.59 13.50 -23.49
CA SER A 435 27.57 13.19 -24.93
C SER A 435 27.01 11.80 -25.29
N GLY A 436 25.91 11.36 -24.66
CA GLY A 436 25.32 10.04 -24.91
C GLY A 436 26.07 8.86 -24.26
N THR A 437 27.06 9.16 -23.41
CA THR A 437 27.74 8.21 -22.54
C THR A 437 27.27 8.43 -21.10
N GLN A 438 26.97 7.33 -20.42
CA GLN A 438 26.67 7.29 -19.01
C GLN A 438 27.87 6.73 -18.26
N LEU A 439 28.32 7.46 -17.25
CA LEU A 439 29.38 7.08 -16.33
C LEU A 439 28.75 6.84 -14.97
N PHE A 440 28.99 5.68 -14.37
CA PHE A 440 28.54 5.34 -13.03
C PHE A 440 29.75 5.04 -12.16
N GLN A 441 29.75 5.58 -10.93
CA GLN A 441 30.82 5.38 -9.96
C GLN A 441 30.27 5.19 -8.55
N ARG A 442 30.80 4.20 -7.83
CA ARG A 442 30.53 3.99 -6.40
C ARG A 442 31.82 3.93 -5.59
N PHE A 443 31.84 4.70 -4.50
CA PHE A 443 32.92 4.74 -3.51
C PHE A 443 32.38 4.23 -2.16
N SER A 444 32.52 2.93 -1.81
CA SER A 444 32.48 2.41 -0.41
C SER A 444 32.40 0.87 -0.30
N GLY A 445 33.05 0.35 0.76
CA GLY A 445 33.43 -1.06 1.01
C GLY A 445 32.33 -2.07 1.34
N GLY A 446 31.41 -2.31 0.40
CA GLY A 446 30.45 -3.44 0.44
C GLY A 446 30.62 -4.47 -0.69
N LEU A 447 31.60 -4.31 -1.58
CA LEU A 447 31.67 -5.02 -2.86
C LEU A 447 31.89 -6.53 -2.74
N CYS A 448 32.70 -7.00 -1.77
CA CYS A 448 33.00 -8.43 -1.62
C CYS A 448 31.78 -9.32 -1.36
N LYS A 449 30.66 -8.79 -0.84
CA LYS A 449 29.49 -9.62 -0.49
C LYS A 449 28.63 -10.02 -1.70
N SER A 450 28.89 -9.52 -2.91
CA SER A 450 28.00 -9.74 -4.08
C SER A 450 28.68 -10.20 -5.38
N LEU A 451 30.00 -10.40 -5.43
CA LEU A 451 30.69 -10.90 -6.63
C LEU A 451 30.13 -12.21 -7.19
N GLN A 452 29.68 -13.12 -6.32
CA GLN A 452 29.01 -14.36 -6.77
C GLN A 452 27.66 -14.10 -7.45
N LYS A 453 26.89 -13.12 -6.96
CA LYS A 453 25.63 -12.70 -7.61
C LYS A 453 25.92 -12.06 -8.96
N PHE A 454 27.03 -11.33 -9.04
CA PHE A 454 27.48 -10.71 -10.27
C PHE A 454 27.84 -11.73 -11.35
N ASP A 455 28.74 -12.67 -11.07
CA ASP A 455 29.14 -13.70 -12.04
C ASP A 455 27.93 -14.53 -12.50
N LYS A 456 27.06 -14.89 -11.55
CA LYS A 456 25.79 -15.59 -11.86
C LYS A 456 24.95 -14.78 -12.85
N ARG A 457 24.78 -13.49 -12.60
CA ARG A 457 23.93 -12.61 -13.42
C ARG A 457 24.50 -12.32 -14.80
N ILE A 458 25.81 -12.13 -14.92
CA ILE A 458 26.48 -12.03 -16.23
C ILE A 458 26.26 -13.32 -17.02
N GLY A 459 26.42 -14.49 -16.37
CA GLY A 459 26.14 -15.79 -16.98
C GLY A 459 24.69 -15.92 -17.47
N GLU A 460 23.71 -15.51 -16.67
CA GLU A 460 22.29 -15.51 -17.05
C GLU A 460 22.02 -14.60 -18.26
N LEU A 461 22.53 -13.37 -18.25
CA LEU A 461 22.36 -12.42 -19.37
C LEU A 461 22.97 -12.94 -20.67
N GLN A 462 24.11 -13.63 -20.60
CA GLN A 462 24.76 -14.27 -21.75
C GLN A 462 23.98 -15.49 -22.23
N GLN A 463 23.50 -16.35 -21.32
CA GLN A 463 22.69 -17.53 -21.68
C GLN A 463 21.40 -17.13 -22.39
N VAL A 464 20.77 -16.04 -21.95
CA VAL A 464 19.55 -15.51 -22.56
C VAL A 464 19.85 -14.72 -23.84
N GLY A 465 21.11 -14.38 -24.12
CA GLY A 465 21.52 -13.64 -25.31
C GLY A 465 21.14 -12.16 -25.28
N ILE A 466 21.04 -11.57 -24.09
CA ILE A 466 20.86 -10.11 -23.93
C ILE A 466 22.20 -9.39 -24.10
N ILE A 467 23.29 -10.02 -23.65
CA ILE A 467 24.64 -9.49 -23.78
C ILE A 467 25.57 -10.47 -24.50
N TRP A 468 26.55 -9.93 -25.23
CA TRP A 468 27.62 -10.70 -25.88
C TRP A 468 28.99 -10.08 -25.59
N THR A 469 30.00 -10.92 -25.42
CA THR A 469 31.38 -10.46 -25.22
C THR A 469 31.87 -9.70 -26.45
N CYS A 470 32.49 -8.54 -26.25
CA CYS A 470 33.18 -7.82 -27.32
C CYS A 470 34.49 -8.52 -27.71
N ASP A 471 34.91 -8.37 -28.97
CA ASP A 471 36.18 -8.91 -29.48
C ASP A 471 37.38 -8.32 -28.71
N PRO A 472 38.37 -9.13 -28.28
CA PRO A 472 39.59 -8.65 -27.64
C PRO A 472 40.38 -7.59 -28.42
N SER A 473 40.24 -7.51 -29.74
CA SER A 473 40.82 -6.43 -30.55
C SER A 473 40.24 -5.06 -30.22
N CYS A 474 38.95 -4.98 -29.87
CA CYS A 474 38.31 -3.78 -29.29
C CYS A 474 38.82 -3.46 -27.88
N ILE A 475 39.51 -4.39 -27.21
CA ILE A 475 40.11 -4.18 -25.90
C ILE A 475 41.54 -3.64 -26.06
N SER A 476 42.29 -4.11 -27.06
CA SER A 476 43.70 -3.75 -27.28
C SER A 476 43.94 -2.26 -27.59
N SER A 477 43.02 -1.59 -28.28
CA SER A 477 43.06 -0.14 -28.54
C SER A 477 42.63 0.71 -27.34
N PHE A 478 41.96 0.10 -26.35
CA PHE A 478 41.42 0.78 -25.16
C PHE A 478 42.19 0.44 -23.87
N MET A 479 43.06 -0.57 -23.87
CA MET A 479 43.92 -0.94 -22.74
C MET A 479 44.84 0.19 -22.25
N SER A 480 45.05 1.26 -23.04
CA SER A 480 45.83 2.43 -22.62
C SER A 480 45.02 3.49 -21.85
N LEU A 481 43.69 3.38 -21.79
CA LEU A 481 42.82 4.32 -21.06
C LEU A 481 42.67 3.93 -19.59
N PHE A 482 42.85 2.65 -19.26
CA PHE A 482 42.70 2.11 -17.92
C PHE A 482 44.10 1.78 -17.39
N PRO A 483 44.67 2.57 -16.47
CA PRO A 483 45.99 2.25 -15.94
C PRO A 483 45.91 0.87 -15.29
N ALA A 484 46.73 -0.05 -15.78
CA ALA A 484 47.08 -1.23 -15.02
C ALA A 484 47.86 -0.75 -13.79
N GLU A 485 47.16 -0.30 -12.75
CA GLU A 485 47.70 -0.38 -11.39
C GLU A 485 47.76 -1.87 -11.05
N THR A 486 48.83 -2.47 -11.58
CA THR A 486 49.37 -3.73 -11.16
C THR A 486 49.39 -3.77 -9.65
N GLN A 487 48.84 -4.85 -9.10
CA GLN A 487 48.72 -5.19 -7.67
C GLN A 487 47.41 -4.73 -7.01
N ASP A 488 46.28 -5.33 -7.42
CA ASP A 488 45.41 -6.15 -6.55
C ASP A 488 44.00 -6.36 -7.15
N GLN A 489 43.56 -7.63 -7.28
CA GLN A 489 42.20 -8.13 -7.61
C GLN A 489 41.21 -7.13 -8.26
N CYS A 490 41.50 -6.70 -9.49
CA CYS A 490 40.58 -5.94 -10.34
C CYS A 490 39.93 -6.87 -11.38
N ILE A 491 38.60 -6.78 -11.54
CA ILE A 491 37.81 -7.57 -12.49
C ILE A 491 37.11 -6.61 -13.44
N THR A 492 37.20 -6.85 -14.74
CA THR A 492 36.60 -6.00 -15.79
C THR A 492 35.77 -6.83 -16.76
N GLY A 493 34.84 -6.17 -17.46
CA GLY A 493 34.10 -6.78 -18.53
C GLY A 493 33.55 -5.76 -19.52
N LEU A 494 33.57 -6.12 -20.80
CA LEU A 494 33.09 -5.30 -21.91
C LEU A 494 32.13 -6.14 -22.78
N TYR A 495 30.91 -5.65 -22.92
CA TYR A 495 29.82 -6.36 -23.59
C TYR A 495 29.08 -5.46 -24.58
N HIS A 496 28.60 -6.09 -25.65
CA HIS A 496 27.49 -5.57 -26.45
C HIS A 496 26.18 -5.96 -25.79
N MET A 497 25.30 -5.00 -25.51
CA MET A 497 23.98 -5.22 -24.93
C MET A 497 22.90 -4.91 -25.97
N GLY A 498 22.10 -5.92 -26.34
CA GLY A 498 21.06 -5.85 -27.39
C GLY A 498 21.58 -5.97 -28.83
N HIS A 499 20.72 -6.22 -29.81
CA HIS A 499 21.12 -6.66 -31.16
C HIS A 499 21.22 -5.56 -32.24
N GLY A 500 22.25 -5.65 -33.09
CA GLY A 500 22.39 -4.83 -34.31
C GLY A 500 22.39 -3.33 -34.04
N SER A 501 21.57 -2.56 -34.77
CA SER A 501 21.50 -1.11 -34.56
C SER A 501 20.83 -0.71 -33.24
N ARG A 502 20.28 -1.64 -32.45
CA ARG A 502 19.56 -1.37 -31.19
C ARG A 502 20.42 -1.55 -29.94
N SER A 503 21.73 -1.75 -30.12
CA SER A 503 22.66 -2.08 -29.06
C SER A 503 23.31 -0.87 -28.39
N VAL A 504 23.79 -1.06 -27.16
CA VAL A 504 24.77 -0.18 -26.50
C VAL A 504 26.00 -0.99 -26.12
N PHE A 505 27.13 -0.31 -25.95
CA PHE A 505 28.31 -0.88 -25.29
C PHE A 505 28.17 -0.71 -23.78
N TRP A 506 28.49 -1.77 -23.04
CA TRP A 506 28.45 -1.80 -21.60
C TRP A 506 29.79 -2.28 -21.05
N TYR A 507 30.46 -1.42 -20.29
CA TYR A 507 31.73 -1.68 -19.63
C TYR A 507 31.59 -1.54 -18.13
N TRP A 508 32.32 -2.34 -17.37
CA TRP A 508 32.42 -2.20 -15.93
C TRP A 508 33.79 -2.63 -15.42
N GLU A 509 34.16 -2.05 -14.28
CA GLU A 509 35.38 -2.33 -13.53
C GLU A 509 35.04 -2.43 -12.04
N ILE A 510 35.49 -3.51 -11.40
CA ILE A 510 35.31 -3.76 -9.97
C ILE A 510 36.68 -4.02 -9.35
N ASN A 511 37.08 -3.16 -8.42
CA ASN A 511 38.26 -3.40 -7.60
C ASN A 511 37.85 -3.88 -6.22
N VAL A 512 38.13 -5.16 -5.99
CA VAL A 512 37.68 -5.88 -4.80
C VAL A 512 38.41 -5.39 -3.55
N LYS A 513 39.70 -5.03 -3.66
CA LYS A 513 40.53 -4.63 -2.53
C LYS A 513 40.20 -3.22 -2.06
N SER A 514 40.10 -2.27 -2.98
CA SER A 514 39.84 -0.87 -2.67
C SER A 514 38.35 -0.59 -2.43
N GLY A 515 37.47 -1.54 -2.77
CA GLY A 515 36.03 -1.39 -2.58
C GLY A 515 35.46 -0.26 -3.44
N TYR A 516 35.97 -0.08 -4.66
CA TYR A 516 35.36 0.80 -5.66
C TYR A 516 34.81 0.01 -6.84
N CYS A 517 33.84 0.61 -7.51
CA CYS A 517 33.25 0.08 -8.72
C CYS A 517 32.88 1.20 -9.69
N GLN A 518 33.14 0.97 -10.97
CA GLN A 518 32.84 1.90 -12.05
C GLN A 518 32.15 1.17 -13.22
N GLU A 519 31.29 1.88 -13.94
CA GLU A 519 30.54 1.37 -15.09
C GLU A 519 30.38 2.46 -16.16
N MET A 520 30.42 2.05 -17.43
CA MET A 520 30.10 2.88 -18.58
C MET A 520 29.01 2.22 -19.43
N ARG A 521 28.02 3.00 -19.87
CA ARG A 521 27.11 2.64 -20.96
C ARG A 521 27.19 3.68 -22.07
N THR A 522 27.37 3.28 -23.32
CA THR A 522 27.49 4.23 -24.44
C THR A 522 26.97 3.68 -25.77
N VAL A 523 26.48 4.58 -26.61
CA VAL A 523 26.12 4.29 -28.02
C VAL A 523 27.33 4.32 -28.95
N ASP A 524 28.42 4.96 -28.55
CA ASP A 524 29.65 5.11 -29.30
C ASP A 524 30.84 4.80 -28.39
N LEU A 525 31.44 3.62 -28.59
CA LEU A 525 32.55 3.15 -27.77
C LEU A 525 33.77 4.08 -27.82
N ALA A 526 34.04 4.70 -28.97
CA ALA A 526 35.20 5.58 -29.14
C ALA A 526 35.01 6.92 -28.41
N GLU A 527 33.80 7.49 -28.46
CA GLU A 527 33.43 8.64 -27.66
C GLU A 527 33.44 8.31 -26.16
N GLY A 528 32.81 7.20 -25.79
CA GLY A 528 32.72 6.76 -24.40
C GLY A 528 34.08 6.55 -23.77
N GLY A 529 34.99 5.83 -24.45
CA GLY A 529 36.34 5.62 -23.96
C GLY A 529 37.19 6.89 -23.86
N ARG A 530 36.87 7.97 -24.58
CA ARG A 530 37.58 9.25 -24.39
C ARG A 530 37.07 10.02 -23.17
N ILE A 531 35.80 9.82 -22.81
CA ILE A 531 35.12 10.51 -21.72
C ILE A 531 35.39 9.81 -20.37
N TYR A 532 35.30 8.48 -20.38
CA TYR A 532 35.59 7.61 -19.24
C TYR A 532 37.08 7.66 -18.91
#